data_AF-A0A3R9X7S2-F1
#
_entry.id   AF-A0A3R9X7S2-F1
#
_cell.length_a   1.000
_cell.length_b   1.000
_cell.length_c   1.000
_cell.angle_alpha   90.00
_cell.angle_beta   90.00
_cell.angle_gamma   90.00
#
_symmetry.space_group_name_H-M   'P 1'
#
loop_
_entity.id
_entity.type
_entity.pdbx_description
1 polymer ?
#
loop_
_entity_poly.entity_id
_entity_poly.type
_entity_poly.pdbx_seq_one_letter_code
_entity_poly.pdbx_strand_id
1 'polypeptide(L)'
;MSWMDRLRGGFAKTAERIGDNLTGLATRQALDTSTLDDIEEALIASDLGPEASRRIREAIAARRFEQLDERGLRTILAEEIEKILAPVARPLEVTGFPRPHVVLVIGVNGSGKTTTIGKLGHWLQEQDYGVMLAAGDTFRAAAIEQLKIWGERIHAPVIAGKEGGDAAGIVFDGVKQAAATGIDALIVDTAGRLQNKSHLMDELAKVRRVLGRLNPEAPHDVVLVLDATTGQNALNQIKVFRETAGVTGLIMTKLDGTARGGIMVAAAEQFGLPIHAIGVGEGVDDLRPFDPRAVARAIAGLPPA
;
A
#
# COMPACT_ATOMS: atom_id res chain seq x y z
N MET A 1 -7.52 -16.84 13.80
CA MET A 1 -6.34 -15.96 13.98
C MET A 1 -6.83 -14.53 13.88
N SER A 2 -6.52 -13.67 14.85
CA SER A 2 -6.98 -12.28 14.84
C SER A 2 -6.22 -11.46 13.79
N TRP A 3 -6.76 -10.28 13.40
CA TRP A 3 -6.03 -9.34 12.55
C TRP A 3 -4.67 -8.95 13.14
N MET A 4 -4.60 -8.74 14.46
CA MET A 4 -3.36 -8.38 15.14
C MET A 4 -2.30 -9.49 15.08
N ASP A 5 -2.72 -10.76 15.08
CA ASP A 5 -1.79 -11.88 14.90
C ASP A 5 -1.25 -11.94 13.47
N ARG A 6 -2.12 -11.72 12.47
CA ARG A 6 -1.71 -11.65 11.06
C ARG A 6 -0.79 -10.47 10.79
N LEU A 7 -1.07 -9.31 11.39
CA LEU A 7 -0.22 -8.12 11.30
C LEU A 7 1.18 -8.40 11.84
N ARG A 8 1.27 -8.99 13.04
CA ARG A 8 2.57 -9.35 13.64
C ARG A 8 3.30 -10.39 12.79
N GLY A 9 2.62 -11.42 12.32
CA GLY A 9 3.18 -12.38 11.37
C GLY A 9 3.70 -11.69 10.09
N GLY A 10 2.93 -10.71 9.61
CA GLY A 10 3.23 -9.84 8.47
C GLY A 10 4.57 -9.11 8.58
N PHE A 11 4.97 -8.69 9.78
CA PHE A 11 6.21 -7.94 9.99
C PHE A 11 7.31 -8.74 10.70
N ALA A 12 7.07 -10.00 11.07
CA ALA A 12 7.98 -10.79 11.89
C ALA A 12 9.41 -10.84 11.32
N LYS A 13 9.56 -11.12 10.02
CA LYS A 13 10.87 -11.13 9.33
C LYS A 13 11.54 -9.76 9.29
N THR A 14 10.75 -8.70 9.20
CA THR A 14 11.27 -7.32 9.21
C THR A 14 11.79 -6.96 10.61
N ALA A 15 11.04 -7.33 11.65
CA ALA A 15 11.41 -7.12 13.04
C ALA A 15 12.65 -7.91 13.46
N GLU A 16 12.77 -9.15 12.98
CA GLU A 16 13.96 -10.00 13.16
C GLU A 16 15.18 -9.34 12.52
N ARG A 17 15.08 -8.95 11.23
CA ARG A 17 16.19 -8.27 10.53
C ARG A 17 16.63 -6.98 11.21
N ILE A 18 15.69 -6.15 11.65
CA ILE A 18 16.00 -4.94 12.41
C ILE A 18 16.68 -5.30 13.73
N GLY A 19 16.19 -6.33 14.42
CA GLY A 19 16.80 -6.83 15.65
C GLY A 19 18.23 -7.30 15.48
N ASP A 20 18.48 -8.12 14.46
CA ASP A 20 19.80 -8.64 14.13
C ASP A 20 20.78 -7.50 13.82
N ASN A 21 20.33 -6.51 13.04
CA ASN A 21 21.15 -5.36 12.68
C ASN A 21 21.43 -4.40 13.85
N LEU A 22 20.56 -4.37 14.87
CA LEU A 22 20.73 -3.54 16.07
C LEU A 22 21.41 -4.28 17.25
N THR A 23 21.64 -5.59 17.11
CA THR A 23 22.20 -6.43 18.17
C THR A 23 23.61 -5.94 18.56
N GLY A 24 23.83 -5.72 19.85
CA GLY A 24 25.13 -5.28 20.39
C GLY A 24 25.44 -3.79 20.24
N LEU A 25 24.58 -3.01 19.57
CA LEU A 25 24.73 -1.55 19.50
C LEU A 25 24.22 -0.85 20.77
N ALA A 26 23.25 -1.46 21.46
CA ALA A 26 22.65 -0.91 22.70
C ALA A 26 23.48 -1.14 23.98
N THR A 27 24.52 -1.98 23.95
CA THR A 27 25.33 -2.31 25.15
C THR A 27 26.52 -1.38 25.38
N ARG A 28 26.78 -0.42 24.48
CA ARG A 28 27.84 0.57 24.66
C ARG A 28 27.39 1.62 25.71
N GLN A 29 28.18 1.79 26.78
CA GLN A 29 27.87 2.66 27.94
C GLN A 29 27.58 4.14 27.60
N ALA A 30 27.94 4.57 26.39
CA ALA A 30 27.52 5.85 25.82
C ALA A 30 27.22 5.63 24.32
N LEU A 31 26.07 6.13 23.87
CA LEU A 31 25.74 6.27 22.45
C LEU A 31 26.57 7.42 21.87
N ASP A 32 27.83 7.11 21.56
CA ASP A 32 28.71 8.02 20.85
C ASP A 32 28.29 8.17 19.38
N THR A 33 28.90 9.15 18.69
CA THR A 33 28.57 9.41 17.28
C THR A 33 28.77 8.18 16.40
N SER A 34 29.84 7.39 16.65
CA SER A 34 30.10 6.17 15.88
C SER A 34 28.96 5.16 16.00
N THR A 35 28.43 4.96 17.22
CA THR A 35 27.33 4.02 17.46
C THR A 35 26.03 4.53 16.83
N LEU A 36 25.79 5.84 16.84
CA LEU A 36 24.63 6.43 16.17
C LEU A 36 24.69 6.24 14.65
N ASP A 37 25.88 6.37 14.06
CA ASP A 37 26.08 6.17 12.62
C ASP A 37 25.91 4.67 12.27
N ASP A 38 26.43 3.74 13.09
CA ASP A 38 26.19 2.29 12.96
C ASP A 38 24.68 1.97 12.98
N ILE A 39 23.91 2.61 13.87
CA ILE A 39 22.45 2.46 13.95
C ILE A 39 21.77 2.98 12.68
N GLU A 40 22.18 4.14 12.18
CA GLU A 40 21.62 4.70 10.95
C GLU A 40 21.84 3.77 9.75
N GLU A 41 23.05 3.25 9.59
CA GLU A 41 23.39 2.28 8.55
C GLU A 41 22.56 0.99 8.67
N ALA A 42 22.39 0.47 9.89
CA ALA A 42 21.54 -0.69 10.18
C ALA A 42 20.07 -0.48 9.79
N LEU A 43 19.52 0.71 10.04
CA LEU A 43 18.14 1.06 9.67
C LEU A 43 17.98 1.20 8.15
N ILE A 44 18.96 1.80 7.47
CA ILE A 44 18.99 1.88 6.00
C ILE A 44 19.06 0.47 5.39
N ALA A 45 19.92 -0.39 5.93
CA ALA A 45 20.03 -1.78 5.51
C ALA A 45 18.73 -2.56 5.71
N SER A 46 17.87 -2.12 6.63
CA SER A 46 16.54 -2.70 6.90
C SER A 46 15.42 -2.11 6.01
N ASP A 47 15.79 -1.42 4.92
CA ASP A 47 14.89 -0.79 3.95
C ASP A 47 14.05 0.39 4.50
N LEU A 48 14.40 0.99 5.65
CA LEU A 48 13.71 2.21 6.15
C LEU A 48 14.03 3.47 5.33
N GLY A 49 15.11 3.42 4.53
CA GLY A 49 15.56 4.53 3.70
C GLY A 49 16.35 5.59 4.49
N PRO A 50 17.13 6.45 3.81
CA PRO A 50 18.03 7.40 4.46
C PRO A 50 17.31 8.42 5.35
N GLU A 51 16.21 9.00 4.86
CA GLU A 51 15.50 10.09 5.54
C GLU A 51 14.87 9.63 6.86
N ALA A 52 14.17 8.50 6.86
CA ALA A 52 13.58 7.94 8.08
C ALA A 52 14.67 7.48 9.06
N SER A 53 15.74 6.85 8.55
CA SER A 53 16.86 6.39 9.39
C SER A 53 17.56 7.55 10.09
N ARG A 54 17.84 8.64 9.37
CA ARG A 54 18.42 9.87 9.93
C ARG A 54 17.53 10.47 11.01
N ARG A 55 16.22 10.54 10.78
CA ARG A 55 15.24 11.03 11.77
C ARG A 55 15.27 10.19 13.05
N ILE A 56 15.26 8.87 12.92
CA ILE A 56 15.31 7.95 14.06
C ILE A 56 16.64 8.10 14.81
N ARG A 57 17.76 8.20 14.08
CA ARG A 57 19.09 8.43 14.63
C ARG A 57 19.16 9.74 15.43
N GLU A 58 18.57 10.82 14.92
CA GLU A 58 18.46 12.10 15.64
C GLU A 58 17.63 11.97 16.93
N ALA A 59 16.52 11.22 16.90
CA ALA A 59 15.69 10.97 18.08
C ALA A 59 16.43 10.15 19.16
N ILE A 60 17.22 9.16 18.75
CA ILE A 60 18.08 8.37 19.65
C ILE A 60 19.19 9.25 20.23
N ALA A 61 19.83 10.08 19.39
CA ALA A 61 20.88 11.00 19.81
C ALA A 61 20.39 12.01 20.86
N ALA A 62 19.13 12.44 20.78
CA ALA A 62 18.51 13.32 21.77
C ALA A 62 18.39 12.66 23.16
N ARG A 63 18.31 11.33 23.22
CA ARG A 63 18.26 10.53 24.46
C ARG A 63 19.60 9.89 24.83
N ARG A 64 20.72 10.29 24.20
CA ARG A 64 22.05 9.68 24.38
C ARG A 64 22.60 9.69 25.81
N PHE A 65 22.04 10.52 26.69
CA PHE A 65 22.43 10.62 28.10
C PHE A 65 21.66 9.64 28.99
N GLU A 66 20.63 9.00 28.46
CA GLU A 66 19.90 7.91 29.12
C GLU A 66 20.64 6.58 28.86
N GLN A 67 20.73 5.72 29.88
CA GLN A 67 21.16 4.34 29.65
C GLN A 67 20.02 3.61 28.92
N LEU A 68 20.15 3.48 27.60
CA LEU A 68 19.18 2.80 26.76
C LEU A 68 19.59 1.34 26.58
N ASP A 69 18.75 0.42 27.05
CA ASP A 69 18.83 -0.97 26.65
C ASP A 69 18.22 -1.18 25.26
N GLU A 70 18.32 -2.41 24.73
CA GLU A 70 17.77 -2.75 23.41
C GLU A 70 16.26 -2.46 23.32
N ARG A 71 15.53 -2.67 24.42
CA ARG A 71 14.09 -2.40 24.49
C ARG A 71 13.81 -0.90 24.40
N GLY A 72 14.61 -0.06 25.05
CA GLY A 72 14.55 1.39 24.96
C GLY A 72 14.78 1.87 23.53
N LEU A 73 15.80 1.33 22.86
CA LEU A 73 16.08 1.62 21.45
C LEU A 73 14.91 1.26 20.53
N ARG A 74 14.36 0.05 20.67
CA ARG A 74 13.17 -0.40 19.92
C ARG A 74 11.94 0.46 20.22
N THR A 75 11.82 0.99 21.43
CA THR A 75 10.71 1.87 21.82
C THR A 75 10.82 3.22 21.10
N ILE A 76 12.01 3.82 21.08
CA ILE A 76 12.25 5.07 20.31
C ILE A 76 12.00 4.85 18.82
N LEU A 77 12.48 3.72 18.27
CA LEU A 77 12.24 3.34 16.88
C LEU A 77 10.73 3.27 16.58
N ALA A 78 9.95 2.59 17.41
CA ALA A 78 8.51 2.48 17.23
C ALA A 78 7.81 3.85 17.33
N GLU A 79 8.21 4.70 18.28
CA GLU A 79 7.64 6.04 18.44
C GLU A 79 7.89 6.92 17.21
N GLU A 80 9.10 6.88 16.63
CA GLU A 80 9.40 7.65 15.43
C GLU A 80 8.72 7.08 14.18
N ILE A 81 8.68 5.75 14.01
CA ILE A 81 7.93 5.13 12.91
C ILE A 81 6.44 5.48 13.01
N GLU A 82 5.85 5.46 14.21
CA GLU A 82 4.45 5.85 14.42
C GLU A 82 4.21 7.30 13.97
N LYS A 83 5.10 8.22 14.31
CA LYS A 83 5.00 9.63 13.88
C LYS A 83 5.08 9.79 12.36
N ILE A 84 5.86 8.94 11.68
CA ILE A 84 5.94 8.93 10.21
C ILE A 84 4.64 8.38 9.60
N LEU A 85 4.11 7.29 10.17
CA LEU A 85 2.95 6.59 9.61
C LEU A 85 1.60 7.24 9.93
N ALA A 86 1.45 7.86 11.11
CA ALA A 86 0.20 8.47 11.55
C ALA A 86 -0.44 9.45 10.55
N PRO A 87 0.28 10.40 9.92
CA PRO A 87 -0.35 11.33 8.98
C PRO A 87 -0.81 10.69 7.66
N VAL A 88 -0.24 9.54 7.29
CA VAL A 88 -0.53 8.83 6.04
C VAL A 88 -1.47 7.63 6.20
N ALA A 89 -1.67 7.12 7.42
CA ALA A 89 -2.60 6.03 7.72
C ALA A 89 -4.05 6.52 7.57
N ARG A 90 -4.55 6.53 6.33
CA ARG A 90 -5.87 7.07 5.98
C ARG A 90 -6.66 6.03 5.19
N PRO A 91 -7.65 5.35 5.79
CA PRO A 91 -8.51 4.41 5.08
C PRO A 91 -9.12 5.02 3.82
N LEU A 92 -9.43 4.20 2.82
CA LEU A 92 -10.16 4.67 1.64
C LEU A 92 -11.61 5.00 2.03
N GLU A 93 -12.09 6.17 1.62
CA GLU A 93 -13.44 6.64 1.95
C GLU A 93 -14.30 6.75 0.69
N VAL A 94 -15.49 6.14 0.72
CA VAL A 94 -16.45 6.20 -0.39
C VAL A 94 -17.31 7.45 -0.26
N THR A 95 -16.80 8.55 -0.82
CA THR A 95 -17.46 9.88 -0.75
C THR A 95 -18.04 10.35 -2.09
N GLY A 96 -17.89 9.55 -3.14
CA GLY A 96 -18.17 9.98 -4.51
C GLY A 96 -19.66 10.22 -4.76
N PHE A 97 -20.00 11.46 -5.13
CA PHE A 97 -21.35 11.83 -5.54
C PHE A 97 -21.33 12.76 -6.77
N PRO A 98 -22.20 12.56 -7.77
CA PRO A 98 -23.13 11.43 -7.92
C PRO A 98 -22.39 10.09 -7.99
N ARG A 99 -23.01 9.04 -7.45
CA ARG A 99 -22.45 7.67 -7.45
C ARG A 99 -22.14 7.18 -8.88
N PRO A 100 -21.17 6.26 -9.03
CA PRO A 100 -20.34 5.65 -7.99
C PRO A 100 -19.08 6.47 -7.64
N HIS A 101 -18.51 6.23 -6.47
CA HIS A 101 -17.11 6.53 -6.19
C HIS A 101 -16.23 5.59 -7.03
N VAL A 102 -15.28 6.14 -7.79
CA VAL A 102 -14.47 5.39 -8.78
C VAL A 102 -13.04 5.28 -8.28
N VAL A 103 -12.60 4.05 -8.03
CA VAL A 103 -11.24 3.71 -7.60
C VAL A 103 -10.50 3.05 -8.76
N LEU A 104 -9.47 3.73 -9.28
CA LEU A 104 -8.58 3.20 -10.31
C LEU A 104 -7.37 2.55 -9.65
N VAL A 105 -7.25 1.22 -9.75
CA VAL A 105 -6.17 0.46 -9.12
C VAL A 105 -5.04 0.22 -10.13
N ILE A 106 -3.88 0.82 -9.88
CA ILE A 106 -2.73 0.79 -10.77
C ILE A 106 -1.49 0.17 -10.10
N GLY A 107 -0.45 -0.08 -10.89
CA GLY A 107 0.80 -0.68 -10.43
C GLY A 107 1.34 -1.72 -11.40
N VAL A 108 2.54 -2.23 -11.13
CA VAL A 108 3.22 -3.15 -12.04
C VAL A 108 2.61 -4.56 -12.02
N ASN A 109 2.92 -5.37 -13.03
CA ASN A 109 2.53 -6.78 -13.03
C ASN A 109 3.17 -7.51 -11.84
N GLY A 110 2.40 -8.40 -11.21
CA GLY A 110 2.86 -9.15 -10.04
C GLY A 110 2.79 -8.38 -8.72
N SER A 111 2.45 -7.09 -8.70
CA SER A 111 2.32 -6.31 -7.45
C SER A 111 1.09 -6.66 -6.61
N GLY A 112 0.22 -7.54 -7.08
CA GLY A 112 -0.99 -7.96 -6.36
C GLY A 112 -2.24 -7.13 -6.63
N LYS A 113 -2.31 -6.35 -7.72
CA LYS A 113 -3.47 -5.52 -8.09
C LYS A 113 -4.81 -6.26 -8.05
N THR A 114 -5.00 -7.28 -8.89
CA THR A 114 -6.26 -8.02 -9.00
C THR A 114 -6.69 -8.65 -7.66
N THR A 115 -5.72 -9.18 -6.91
CA THR A 115 -5.95 -9.68 -5.54
C THR A 115 -6.36 -8.55 -4.59
N THR A 116 -5.71 -7.39 -4.67
CA THR A 116 -6.04 -6.20 -3.86
C THR A 116 -7.42 -5.69 -4.17
N ILE A 117 -7.85 -5.69 -5.45
CA ILE A 117 -9.19 -5.26 -5.87
C ILE A 117 -10.26 -6.13 -5.22
N GLY A 118 -10.10 -7.45 -5.27
CA GLY A 118 -11.05 -8.37 -4.64
C GLY A 118 -11.13 -8.19 -3.11
N LYS A 119 -9.98 -8.03 -2.44
CA LYS A 119 -9.95 -7.81 -0.99
C LYS A 119 -10.48 -6.43 -0.58
N LEU A 120 -10.17 -5.39 -1.35
CA LEU A 120 -10.69 -4.03 -1.14
C LEU A 120 -12.20 -4.01 -1.34
N GLY A 121 -12.70 -4.68 -2.37
CA GLY A 121 -14.13 -4.86 -2.59
C GLY A 121 -14.82 -5.57 -1.43
N HIS A 122 -14.23 -6.65 -0.92
CA HIS A 122 -14.72 -7.34 0.27
C HIS A 122 -14.75 -6.41 1.50
N TRP A 123 -13.66 -5.70 1.77
CA TRP A 123 -13.58 -4.77 2.89
C TRP A 123 -14.63 -3.66 2.81
N LEU A 124 -14.88 -3.11 1.62
CA LEU A 124 -15.94 -2.12 1.41
C LEU A 124 -17.34 -2.70 1.62
N GLN A 125 -17.58 -3.95 1.21
CA GLN A 125 -18.87 -4.64 1.48
C GLN A 125 -19.09 -4.88 2.98
N GLU A 126 -18.04 -5.15 3.76
CA GLU A 126 -18.13 -5.23 5.23
C GLU A 126 -18.51 -3.87 5.88
N GLN A 127 -18.36 -2.77 5.15
CA GLN A 127 -18.83 -1.43 5.54
C GLN A 127 -20.20 -1.08 4.92
N ASP A 128 -20.94 -2.10 4.45
CA ASP A 128 -22.27 -1.98 3.82
C ASP A 128 -22.31 -1.23 2.47
N TYR A 129 -21.17 -1.02 1.80
CA TYR A 129 -21.14 -0.42 0.47
C TYR A 129 -21.46 -1.44 -0.63
N GLY A 130 -22.29 -1.05 -1.60
CA GLY A 130 -22.44 -1.76 -2.86
C GLY A 130 -21.19 -1.61 -3.72
N VAL A 131 -20.60 -2.73 -4.14
CA VAL A 131 -19.35 -2.76 -4.92
C VAL A 131 -19.57 -3.39 -6.28
N MET A 132 -18.94 -2.83 -7.31
CA MET A 132 -18.81 -3.39 -8.65
C MET A 132 -17.35 -3.38 -9.08
N LEU A 133 -16.91 -4.40 -9.82
CA LEU A 133 -15.55 -4.50 -10.35
C LEU A 133 -15.54 -4.29 -11.87
N ALA A 134 -14.48 -3.67 -12.40
CA ALA A 134 -14.28 -3.50 -13.84
C ALA A 134 -12.93 -4.09 -14.30
N ALA A 135 -12.98 -4.97 -15.29
CA ALA A 135 -11.81 -5.62 -15.87
C ALA A 135 -11.14 -4.72 -16.93
N GLY A 136 -10.35 -3.73 -16.49
CA GLY A 136 -9.59 -2.85 -17.38
C GLY A 136 -8.21 -3.36 -17.79
N ASP A 137 -7.69 -4.47 -17.23
CA ASP A 137 -6.53 -5.19 -17.81
C ASP A 137 -6.99 -6.05 -19.00
N THR A 138 -7.33 -5.39 -20.11
CA THR A 138 -7.93 -6.06 -21.28
C THR A 138 -6.93 -6.90 -22.07
N PHE A 139 -5.62 -6.69 -21.88
CA PHE A 139 -4.55 -7.35 -22.61
C PHE A 139 -4.25 -8.77 -22.14
N ARG A 140 -4.81 -9.19 -21.00
CA ARG A 140 -4.53 -10.49 -20.40
C ARG A 140 -5.85 -11.19 -20.11
N ALA A 141 -6.24 -12.15 -20.96
CA ALA A 141 -7.42 -12.98 -20.70
C ALA A 141 -7.41 -13.59 -19.28
N ALA A 142 -6.25 -14.07 -18.82
CA ALA A 142 -6.10 -14.60 -17.46
C ALA A 142 -6.37 -13.57 -16.35
N ALA A 143 -6.09 -12.28 -16.57
CA ALA A 143 -6.40 -11.23 -15.59
C ALA A 143 -7.90 -10.96 -15.51
N ILE A 144 -8.59 -10.96 -16.66
CA ILE A 144 -10.05 -10.84 -16.73
C ILE A 144 -10.71 -12.01 -15.98
N GLU A 145 -10.30 -13.25 -16.27
CA GLU A 145 -10.85 -14.43 -15.60
C GLU A 145 -10.53 -14.44 -14.09
N GLN A 146 -9.33 -14.02 -13.70
CA GLN A 146 -8.97 -13.89 -12.29
C GLN A 146 -9.85 -12.85 -11.57
N LEU A 147 -10.18 -11.72 -12.22
CA LEU A 147 -11.06 -10.71 -11.63
C LEU A 147 -12.51 -11.22 -11.52
N LYS A 148 -12.99 -12.00 -12.50
CA LYS A 148 -14.30 -12.66 -12.42
C LYS A 148 -14.39 -13.63 -11.25
N ILE A 149 -13.38 -14.47 -11.05
CA ILE A 149 -13.29 -15.38 -9.89
C ILE A 149 -13.35 -14.59 -8.57
N TRP A 150 -12.66 -13.43 -8.49
CA TRP A 150 -12.76 -12.55 -7.33
C TRP A 150 -14.16 -11.97 -7.15
N GLY A 151 -14.81 -11.51 -8.22
CA GLY A 151 -16.19 -11.03 -8.18
C GLY A 151 -17.17 -12.09 -7.71
N GLU A 152 -17.08 -13.32 -8.22
CA GLU A 152 -17.87 -14.46 -7.75
C GLU A 152 -17.63 -14.73 -6.26
N ARG A 153 -16.36 -14.74 -5.83
CA ARG A 153 -15.97 -14.99 -4.44
C ARG A 153 -16.57 -13.98 -3.45
N ILE A 154 -16.68 -12.71 -3.84
CA ILE A 154 -17.22 -11.63 -2.99
C ILE A 154 -18.67 -11.27 -3.36
N HIS A 155 -19.30 -12.01 -4.27
CA HIS A 155 -20.64 -11.73 -4.79
C HIS A 155 -20.80 -10.30 -5.36
N ALA A 156 -19.75 -9.75 -5.99
CA ALA A 156 -19.78 -8.45 -6.65
C ALA A 156 -19.93 -8.60 -8.17
N PRO A 157 -20.80 -7.82 -8.84
CA PRO A 157 -20.87 -7.81 -10.30
C PRO A 157 -19.53 -7.37 -10.91
N VAL A 158 -19.14 -8.04 -12.00
CA VAL A 158 -17.93 -7.72 -12.76
C VAL A 158 -18.31 -7.34 -14.18
N ILE A 159 -17.92 -6.13 -14.61
CA ILE A 159 -17.99 -5.75 -16.02
C ILE A 159 -16.67 -6.07 -16.71
N ALA A 160 -16.75 -6.73 -17.87
CA ALA A 160 -15.59 -7.12 -18.66
C ALA A 160 -15.92 -7.06 -20.15
N GLY A 161 -14.93 -6.70 -20.95
CA GLY A 161 -14.97 -6.76 -22.41
C GLY A 161 -14.28 -8.01 -22.97
N LYS A 162 -14.02 -7.99 -24.28
CA LYS A 162 -13.19 -9.00 -24.94
C LYS A 162 -11.70 -8.72 -24.69
N GLU A 163 -10.87 -9.76 -24.77
CA GLU A 163 -9.42 -9.62 -24.78
C GLU A 163 -8.96 -8.66 -25.89
N GLY A 164 -8.02 -7.76 -25.57
CA GLY A 164 -7.56 -6.69 -26.45
C GLY A 164 -8.57 -5.56 -26.67
N GLY A 165 -9.69 -5.55 -25.93
CA GLY A 165 -10.71 -4.52 -26.02
C GLY A 165 -10.30 -3.17 -25.42
N ASP A 166 -11.16 -2.16 -25.59
CA ASP A 166 -10.93 -0.80 -25.09
C ASP A 166 -11.21 -0.70 -23.58
N ALA A 167 -10.16 -0.60 -22.76
CA ALA A 167 -10.27 -0.46 -21.31
C ALA A 167 -11.10 0.77 -20.91
N ALA A 168 -10.95 1.91 -21.61
CA ALA A 168 -11.70 3.12 -21.31
C ALA A 168 -13.20 2.96 -21.58
N GLY A 169 -13.57 2.14 -22.57
CA GLY A 169 -14.97 1.78 -22.87
C GLY A 169 -15.57 0.93 -21.76
N ILE A 170 -14.87 -0.10 -21.29
CA ILE A 170 -15.32 -0.96 -20.18
C ILE A 170 -15.54 -0.15 -18.91
N VAL A 171 -14.61 0.77 -18.58
CA VAL A 171 -14.74 1.63 -17.41
C VAL A 171 -15.92 2.59 -17.54
N PHE A 172 -16.13 3.18 -18.72
CA PHE A 172 -17.27 4.06 -18.99
C PHE A 172 -18.61 3.33 -18.82
N ASP A 173 -18.74 2.13 -19.37
CA ASP A 173 -19.93 1.30 -19.22
C ASP A 173 -20.13 0.87 -17.77
N GLY A 174 -19.04 0.60 -17.05
CA GLY A 174 -19.05 0.27 -15.63
C GLY A 174 -19.61 1.41 -14.77
N VAL A 175 -19.19 2.65 -15.02
CA VAL A 175 -19.73 3.82 -14.30
C VAL A 175 -21.22 4.00 -14.57
N LYS A 176 -21.65 3.86 -15.83
CA LYS A 176 -23.07 3.96 -16.18
C LYS A 176 -23.92 2.88 -15.52
N GLN A 177 -23.45 1.62 -15.56
CA GLN A 177 -24.14 0.50 -14.94
C GLN A 177 -24.23 0.69 -13.42
N ALA A 178 -23.10 1.02 -12.78
CA ALA A 178 -23.04 1.27 -11.35
C ALA A 178 -23.99 2.41 -10.92
N ALA A 179 -24.03 3.51 -11.65
CA ALA A 179 -24.96 4.61 -11.41
C ALA A 179 -26.44 4.17 -11.56
N ALA A 180 -26.74 3.38 -12.60
CA ALA A 180 -28.10 2.89 -12.86
C ALA A 180 -28.58 1.86 -11.82
N THR A 181 -27.68 1.08 -11.24
CA THR A 181 -28.00 0.05 -10.23
C THR A 181 -27.75 0.51 -8.79
N GLY A 182 -27.40 1.78 -8.57
CA GLY A 182 -27.19 2.35 -7.23
C GLY A 182 -25.96 1.80 -6.50
N ILE A 183 -24.95 1.32 -7.22
CA ILE A 183 -23.67 0.86 -6.65
C ILE A 183 -22.91 2.06 -6.08
N ASP A 184 -22.33 1.89 -4.88
CA ASP A 184 -21.58 2.94 -4.19
C ASP A 184 -20.15 3.08 -4.73
N ALA A 185 -19.46 1.97 -4.98
CA ALA A 185 -18.06 1.97 -5.40
C ALA A 185 -17.81 1.10 -6.65
N LEU A 186 -17.11 1.68 -7.64
CA LEU A 186 -16.58 0.97 -8.80
C LEU A 186 -15.07 0.85 -8.68
N ILE A 187 -14.56 -0.37 -8.56
CA ILE A 187 -13.11 -0.64 -8.48
C ILE A 187 -12.62 -1.18 -9.83
N VAL A 188 -11.66 -0.47 -10.42
CA VAL A 188 -11.18 -0.72 -11.77
C VAL A 188 -9.79 -1.36 -11.74
N ASP A 189 -9.65 -2.56 -12.32
CA ASP A 189 -8.33 -3.17 -12.60
C ASP A 189 -7.70 -2.52 -13.83
N THR A 190 -6.38 -2.42 -13.87
CA THR A 190 -5.65 -1.85 -15.02
C THR A 190 -4.46 -2.72 -15.41
N ALA A 191 -4.00 -2.58 -16.65
CA ALA A 191 -2.73 -3.15 -17.07
C ALA A 191 -1.56 -2.63 -16.21
N GLY A 192 -0.48 -3.42 -16.12
CA GLY A 192 0.70 -3.11 -15.29
C GLY A 192 2.05 -3.25 -15.98
N ARG A 193 2.11 -3.16 -17.32
CA ARG A 193 3.33 -3.37 -18.12
C ARG A 193 4.22 -2.11 -18.14
N LEU A 194 5.00 -1.88 -17.07
CA LEU A 194 5.86 -0.69 -16.95
C LEU A 194 6.97 -0.60 -18.01
N GLN A 195 7.43 -1.73 -18.56
CA GLN A 195 8.42 -1.77 -19.65
C GLN A 195 7.94 -1.06 -20.92
N ASN A 196 6.62 -0.98 -21.12
CA ASN A 196 5.99 -0.19 -22.20
C ASN A 196 5.35 1.06 -21.58
N LYS A 197 6.15 1.84 -20.84
CA LYS A 197 5.70 2.98 -20.03
C LYS A 197 4.79 3.93 -20.82
N SER A 198 5.16 4.34 -22.04
CA SER A 198 4.36 5.28 -22.84
C SER A 198 2.94 4.78 -23.08
N HIS A 199 2.80 3.55 -23.58
CA HIS A 199 1.50 2.96 -23.87
C HIS A 199 0.62 2.81 -22.62
N LEU A 200 1.19 2.32 -21.51
CA LEU A 200 0.45 2.20 -20.25
C LEU A 200 -0.06 3.57 -19.77
N MET A 201 0.77 4.61 -19.91
CA MET A 201 0.41 5.96 -19.46
C MET A 201 -0.63 6.61 -20.37
N ASP A 202 -0.55 6.40 -21.69
CA ASP A 202 -1.56 6.88 -22.63
C ASP A 202 -2.93 6.23 -22.37
N GLU A 203 -2.95 4.94 -22.04
CA GLU A 203 -4.16 4.20 -21.67
C GLU A 203 -4.77 4.74 -20.36
N LEU A 204 -3.97 4.91 -19.31
CA LEU A 204 -4.42 5.49 -18.04
C LEU A 204 -4.94 6.93 -18.24
N ALA A 205 -4.25 7.74 -19.05
CA ALA A 205 -4.70 9.10 -19.38
C ALA A 205 -6.01 9.09 -20.16
N LYS A 206 -6.22 8.13 -21.07
CA LYS A 206 -7.49 7.94 -21.78
C LYS A 206 -8.62 7.58 -20.81
N VAL A 207 -8.40 6.62 -19.90
CA VAL A 207 -9.39 6.24 -18.88
C VAL A 207 -9.79 7.44 -18.02
N ARG A 208 -8.82 8.19 -17.49
CA ARG A 208 -9.08 9.40 -16.70
C ARG A 208 -9.86 10.47 -17.47
N ARG A 209 -9.53 10.70 -18.75
CA ARG A 209 -10.25 11.65 -19.60
C ARG A 209 -11.71 11.24 -19.81
N VAL A 210 -11.97 9.95 -19.98
CA VAL A 210 -13.32 9.43 -20.16
C VAL A 210 -14.13 9.53 -18.86
N LEU A 211 -13.53 9.20 -17.72
CA LEU A 211 -14.14 9.37 -16.40
C LEU A 211 -14.48 10.83 -16.11
N GLY A 212 -13.55 11.75 -16.38
CA GLY A 212 -13.72 13.19 -16.18
C GLY A 212 -14.88 13.82 -16.97
N ARG A 213 -15.30 13.18 -18.09
CA ARG A 213 -16.48 13.61 -18.86
C ARG A 213 -17.80 13.22 -18.19
N LEU A 214 -17.80 12.16 -17.39
CA LEU A 214 -18.97 11.68 -16.66
C LEU A 214 -19.10 12.39 -15.30
N ASN A 215 -17.98 12.52 -14.60
CA ASN A 215 -17.86 13.26 -13.35
C ASN A 215 -16.48 13.94 -13.33
N PRO A 216 -16.38 15.28 -13.23
CA PRO A 216 -15.10 16.00 -13.16
C PRO A 216 -14.19 15.56 -12.00
N GLU A 217 -14.75 15.00 -10.93
CA GLU A 217 -14.00 14.46 -9.78
C GLU A 217 -13.53 13.02 -9.98
N ALA A 218 -13.96 12.34 -11.05
CA ALA A 218 -13.59 10.95 -11.34
C ALA A 218 -12.28 10.84 -12.17
N PRO A 219 -11.42 9.83 -11.89
CA PRO A 219 -11.49 8.90 -10.75
C PRO A 219 -11.26 9.64 -9.43
N HIS A 220 -12.02 9.25 -8.40
CA HIS A 220 -11.94 9.85 -7.08
C HIS A 220 -10.65 9.40 -6.38
N ASP A 221 -10.26 8.14 -6.62
CA ASP A 221 -8.99 7.60 -6.17
C ASP A 221 -8.20 6.93 -7.30
N VAL A 222 -6.89 7.18 -7.31
CA VAL A 222 -5.90 6.47 -8.12
C VAL A 222 -4.93 5.78 -7.16
N VAL A 223 -5.20 4.52 -6.87
CA VAL A 223 -4.49 3.74 -5.85
C VAL A 223 -3.38 2.93 -6.49
N LEU A 224 -2.13 3.22 -6.08
CA LEU A 224 -0.96 2.47 -6.52
C LEU A 224 -0.71 1.29 -5.57
N VAL A 225 -0.78 0.07 -6.12
CA VAL A 225 -0.48 -1.17 -5.39
C VAL A 225 1.00 -1.52 -5.54
N LEU A 226 1.69 -1.60 -4.40
CA LEU A 226 3.12 -1.83 -4.30
C LEU A 226 3.41 -3.17 -3.61
N ASP A 227 4.45 -3.83 -4.11
CA ASP A 227 4.97 -5.07 -3.55
C ASP A 227 6.14 -4.76 -2.60
N ALA A 228 5.96 -5.01 -1.31
CA ALA A 228 6.98 -4.74 -0.30
C ALA A 228 8.25 -5.58 -0.50
N THR A 229 8.19 -6.71 -1.21
CA THR A 229 9.36 -7.56 -1.49
C THR A 229 10.35 -6.89 -2.45
N THR A 230 9.92 -5.86 -3.19
CA THR A 230 10.76 -5.17 -4.17
C THR A 230 11.68 -4.10 -3.57
N GLY A 231 11.54 -3.79 -2.27
CA GLY A 231 12.37 -2.81 -1.56
C GLY A 231 12.39 -1.46 -2.27
N GLN A 232 13.58 -0.87 -2.43
CA GLN A 232 13.78 0.45 -3.04
C GLN A 232 13.14 0.64 -4.43
N ASN A 233 12.92 -0.44 -5.20
CA ASN A 233 12.22 -0.36 -6.48
C ASN A 233 10.77 0.13 -6.33
N ALA A 234 10.13 -0.08 -5.18
CA ALA A 234 8.81 0.46 -4.88
C ALA A 234 8.80 2.00 -4.85
N LEU A 235 9.83 2.64 -4.29
CA LEU A 235 9.94 4.11 -4.23
C LEU A 235 10.06 4.71 -5.63
N ASN A 236 10.83 4.08 -6.50
CA ASN A 236 10.93 4.51 -7.90
C ASN A 236 9.59 4.38 -8.63
N GLN A 237 8.82 3.32 -8.36
CA GLN A 237 7.46 3.19 -8.92
C GLN A 237 6.53 4.31 -8.44
N ILE A 238 6.55 4.67 -7.15
CA ILE A 238 5.76 5.79 -6.63
C ILE A 238 6.09 7.06 -7.41
N LYS A 239 7.39 7.39 -7.55
CA LYS A 239 7.82 8.57 -8.29
C LYS A 239 7.27 8.58 -9.72
N VAL A 240 7.48 7.49 -10.46
CA VAL A 240 7.07 7.37 -11.86
C VAL A 240 5.54 7.48 -12.04
N PHE A 241 4.76 6.76 -11.23
CA PHE A 241 3.31 6.77 -11.34
C PHE A 241 2.69 8.06 -10.80
N ARG A 242 3.26 8.68 -9.76
CA ARG A 242 2.79 9.97 -9.25
C ARG A 242 2.89 11.07 -10.31
N GLU A 243 4.04 11.16 -10.99
CA GLU A 243 4.28 12.16 -12.04
C GLU A 243 3.33 12.00 -13.23
N THR A 244 2.92 10.77 -13.57
CA THR A 244 2.25 10.50 -14.85
C THR A 244 0.78 10.09 -14.72
N ALA A 245 0.40 9.37 -13.66
CA ALA A 245 -0.94 8.82 -13.48
C ALA A 245 -1.79 9.59 -12.45
N GLY A 246 -1.20 10.47 -11.65
CA GLY A 246 -1.91 11.25 -10.63
C GLY A 246 -2.35 10.41 -9.43
N VAL A 247 -1.42 9.59 -8.90
CA VAL A 247 -1.65 8.74 -7.72
C VAL A 247 -2.14 9.56 -6.53
N THR A 248 -3.26 9.13 -5.93
CA THR A 248 -3.86 9.76 -4.73
C THR A 248 -3.49 9.01 -3.45
N GLY A 249 -3.20 7.71 -3.54
CA GLY A 249 -2.82 6.91 -2.38
C GLY A 249 -2.21 5.56 -2.75
N LEU A 250 -1.79 4.83 -1.73
CA LEU A 250 -0.99 3.62 -1.83
C LEU A 250 -1.69 2.44 -1.12
N ILE A 251 -1.44 1.24 -1.61
CA ILE A 251 -1.65 0.00 -0.86
C ILE A 251 -0.35 -0.82 -0.91
N MET A 252 0.14 -1.22 0.26
CA MET A 252 1.34 -2.07 0.38
C MET A 252 0.93 -3.53 0.52
N THR A 253 1.52 -4.43 -0.25
CA THR A 253 1.18 -5.87 -0.25
C THR A 253 2.40 -6.75 0.03
N LYS A 254 2.14 -8.04 0.29
CA LYS A 254 3.14 -9.10 0.49
C LYS A 254 4.09 -8.84 1.66
N LEU A 255 3.60 -8.17 2.70
CA LEU A 255 4.41 -7.88 3.89
C LEU A 255 4.80 -9.18 4.62
N ASP A 256 3.89 -10.15 4.67
CA ASP A 256 4.06 -11.50 5.25
C ASP A 256 5.22 -12.33 4.65
N GLY A 257 5.60 -12.04 3.41
CA GLY A 257 6.67 -12.74 2.73
C GLY A 257 8.08 -12.23 3.04
N THR A 258 8.23 -11.03 3.63
CA THR A 258 9.46 -10.23 3.44
C THR A 258 10.05 -9.63 4.73
N ALA A 259 11.38 -9.51 4.74
CA ALA A 259 12.14 -8.74 5.74
C ALA A 259 12.34 -7.27 5.32
N ARG A 260 11.60 -6.80 4.31
CA ARG A 260 11.72 -5.46 3.71
C ARG A 260 10.53 -4.57 4.05
N GLY A 261 9.80 -4.84 5.13
CA GLY A 261 8.63 -4.05 5.55
C GLY A 261 8.97 -2.59 5.89
N GLY A 262 10.24 -2.27 6.16
CA GLY A 262 10.73 -0.90 6.34
C GLY A 262 10.45 0.02 5.14
N ILE A 263 10.28 -0.55 3.94
CA ILE A 263 10.01 0.21 2.73
C ILE A 263 8.70 1.01 2.80
N MET A 264 7.73 0.54 3.58
CA MET A 264 6.48 1.26 3.84
C MET A 264 6.75 2.57 4.59
N VAL A 265 7.66 2.55 5.56
CA VAL A 265 8.08 3.73 6.34
C VAL A 265 8.84 4.69 5.44
N ALA A 266 9.75 4.18 4.60
CA ALA A 266 10.47 4.98 3.62
C ALA A 266 9.51 5.70 2.65
N ALA A 267 8.51 4.98 2.14
CA ALA A 267 7.50 5.53 1.24
C ALA A 267 6.65 6.63 1.91
N ALA A 268 6.26 6.42 3.17
CA ALA A 268 5.53 7.39 3.96
C ALA A 268 6.33 8.68 4.17
N GLU A 269 7.58 8.57 4.65
CA GLU A 269 8.45 9.71 4.93
C GLU A 269 8.78 10.50 3.64
N GLN A 270 9.08 9.80 2.55
CA GLN A 270 9.53 10.44 1.32
C GLN A 270 8.40 11.11 0.53
N PHE A 271 7.22 10.48 0.46
CA PHE A 271 6.17 10.92 -0.47
C PHE A 271 4.96 11.55 0.21
N GLY A 272 4.69 11.25 1.49
CA GLY A 272 3.55 11.76 2.23
C GLY A 272 2.18 11.41 1.64
N LEU A 273 2.12 10.37 0.80
CA LEU A 273 0.87 9.90 0.20
C LEU A 273 0.08 9.06 1.22
N PRO A 274 -1.26 9.17 1.26
CA PRO A 274 -2.11 8.24 1.98
C PRO A 274 -1.75 6.78 1.71
N ILE A 275 -1.67 5.96 2.75
CA ILE A 275 -1.60 4.51 2.66
C ILE A 275 -2.94 3.98 3.19
N HIS A 276 -3.79 3.50 2.28
CA HIS A 276 -5.16 3.14 2.61
C HIS A 276 -5.28 1.81 3.34
N ALA A 277 -4.44 0.85 2.98
CA ALA A 277 -4.45 -0.48 3.53
C ALA A 277 -3.11 -1.17 3.34
N ILE A 278 -2.90 -2.24 4.12
CA ILE A 278 -1.77 -3.15 4.00
C ILE A 278 -2.24 -4.59 3.82
N GLY A 279 -1.54 -5.32 2.97
CA GLY A 279 -1.77 -6.72 2.64
C GLY A 279 -0.74 -7.62 3.33
N VAL A 280 -1.21 -8.49 4.22
CA VAL A 280 -0.38 -9.36 5.10
C VAL A 280 -0.68 -10.85 4.90
N GLY A 281 -1.16 -11.24 3.72
CA GLY A 281 -1.46 -12.64 3.41
C GLY A 281 -2.27 -12.81 2.12
N GLU A 282 -2.75 -14.02 1.88
CA GLU A 282 -3.49 -14.41 0.66
C GLU A 282 -5.01 -14.46 0.85
N GLY A 283 -5.47 -14.64 2.09
CA GLY A 283 -6.88 -14.70 2.46
C GLY A 283 -7.63 -13.41 2.15
N VAL A 284 -8.95 -13.53 1.96
CA VAL A 284 -9.81 -12.38 1.60
C VAL A 284 -9.76 -11.26 2.65
N ASP A 285 -9.62 -11.64 3.91
CA ASP A 285 -9.53 -10.76 5.08
C ASP A 285 -8.14 -10.15 5.31
N ASP A 286 -7.13 -10.51 4.51
CA ASP A 286 -5.73 -10.14 4.76
C ASP A 286 -5.34 -8.78 4.18
N LEU A 287 -6.32 -7.94 3.83
CA LEU A 287 -6.14 -6.54 3.47
C LEU A 287 -7.01 -5.69 4.41
N ARG A 288 -6.39 -4.85 5.23
CA ARG A 288 -7.12 -3.92 6.11
C ARG A 288 -6.39 -2.57 6.18
N PRO A 289 -7.10 -1.48 6.48
CA PRO A 289 -6.48 -0.30 7.06
C PRO A 289 -5.68 -0.68 8.31
N PHE A 290 -4.68 0.11 8.65
CA PHE A 290 -3.77 -0.22 9.73
C PHE A 290 -3.75 0.86 10.80
N ASP A 291 -3.52 0.42 12.04
CA ASP A 291 -3.19 1.30 13.14
C ASP A 291 -1.67 1.60 13.07
N PRO A 292 -1.26 2.88 12.99
CA PRO A 292 0.15 3.25 12.80
C PRO A 292 1.01 2.80 13.97
N ARG A 293 0.48 2.83 15.20
CA ARG A 293 1.17 2.38 16.41
C ARG A 293 1.39 0.87 16.42
N ALA A 294 0.37 0.10 16.03
CA ALA A 294 0.44 -1.34 15.91
C ALA A 294 1.48 -1.77 14.87
N VAL A 295 1.49 -1.12 13.69
CA VAL A 295 2.50 -1.36 12.64
C VAL A 295 3.89 -0.97 13.11
N ALA A 296 4.05 0.21 13.72
CA ALA A 296 5.34 0.68 14.20
C ALA A 296 5.95 -0.26 15.24
N ARG A 297 5.13 -0.73 16.20
CA ARG A 297 5.55 -1.72 17.20
C ARG A 297 5.86 -3.08 16.57
N ALA A 298 5.07 -3.51 15.58
CA ALA A 298 5.33 -4.74 14.86
C ALA A 298 6.67 -4.68 14.10
N ILE A 299 6.97 -3.58 13.41
CA ILE A 299 8.26 -3.36 12.73
C ILE A 299 9.41 -3.34 13.74
N ALA A 300 9.24 -2.69 14.89
CA ALA A 300 10.26 -2.63 15.94
C ALA A 300 10.43 -3.95 16.73
N GLY A 301 9.60 -4.97 16.50
CA GLY A 301 9.62 -6.23 17.25
C GLY A 301 9.11 -6.12 18.68
N LEU A 302 8.23 -5.15 18.96
CA LEU A 302 7.62 -4.95 20.27
C LEU A 302 6.25 -5.63 20.36
N PRO A 303 5.81 -6.03 21.57
CA PRO A 303 4.46 -6.57 21.76
C PRO A 303 3.39 -5.52 21.42
N PRO A 304 2.13 -5.92 21.15
CA PRO A 304 0.99 -4.99 21.05
C PRO A 304 0.97 -4.00 22.23
N ALA A 305 0.47 -2.78 21.99
CA ALA A 305 0.24 -1.80 23.05
C ALA A 305 -1.00 -2.18 23.89
#